data_AF-A0A3L6KTK0-F1
#
_entry.id   AF-A0A3L6KTK0-F1
#
_cell.length_a   1.000
_cell.length_b   1.000
_cell.length_c   1.000
_cell.angle_alpha   90.00
_cell.angle_beta   90.00
_cell.angle_gamma   90.00
#
_symmetry.space_group_name_H-M   'P 1'
#
loop_
_entity.id
_entity.type
_entity.pdbx_description
1 polymer ?
#
loop_
_entity_poly.entity_id
_entity_poly.type
_entity_poly.pdbx_seq_one_letter_code
_entity_poly.pdbx_strand_id
1 'polypeptide(L)'
;MLNVGNILHESVPIAQDEETGNTVVRTFGNTTKRAKLNHVSIMERLGMMDTSKAVTSMAGGRSYVLKGGLVQLQVALVSYSLDFLVKRGYTPFYPPFFLNRDVMGEVAQLSQFDEELYQVSGDGDKKYLIATSEMPIAAYHRGRWFTELKEPLKYAGMSTCFRKEAGAHGRDTLGIFRVHQFDKIEQFVVCSPRQEESWRHLEDMITTSEEFNKSLGLPYRVVNICSGALNNAAAKKYDLEAWFPASGAFRELVSCSNCTDYQSQSVNCRYGPNLRGTAAQNVKEYCHMLNGTLCAITRTMCCICENYQTEEGVVIPDVLRPYMMGIEMIRFENNAQAEGTTPDKGE
;
A
#
# COMPACT_ATOMS: atom_id res chain seq x y z
N MET A 1 1.02 -10.94 -26.41
CA MET A 1 0.16 -9.85 -25.93
C MET A 1 0.71 -9.10 -24.71
N LEU A 2 1.78 -9.56 -24.03
CA LEU A 2 2.33 -8.98 -22.78
C LEU A 2 2.84 -7.51 -22.85
N ASN A 3 2.80 -6.86 -24.02
CA ASN A 3 3.36 -5.51 -24.23
C ASN A 3 2.29 -4.46 -24.56
N VAL A 4 1.01 -4.82 -24.61
CA VAL A 4 -0.09 -3.87 -24.87
C VAL A 4 -0.84 -3.68 -23.57
N GLY A 5 -0.98 -2.42 -23.13
CA GLY A 5 -1.73 -2.08 -21.93
C GLY A 5 -3.23 -2.35 -22.05
N ASN A 6 -3.90 -2.37 -20.92
CA ASN A 6 -5.34 -2.52 -20.80
C ASN A 6 -6.09 -1.36 -21.46
N ILE A 7 -7.35 -1.58 -21.79
CA ILE A 7 -8.22 -0.54 -22.34
C ILE A 7 -8.56 0.44 -21.21
N LEU A 8 -8.31 1.72 -21.45
CA LEU A 8 -8.56 2.77 -20.48
C LEU A 8 -10.07 3.05 -20.34
N HIS A 9 -10.49 3.35 -19.11
CA HIS A 9 -11.83 3.88 -18.87
C HIS A 9 -11.95 5.29 -19.47
N GLU A 10 -13.12 5.64 -20.01
CA GLU A 10 -13.37 6.93 -20.67
C GLU A 10 -13.14 8.15 -19.77
N SER A 11 -13.23 7.97 -18.46
CA SER A 11 -13.00 9.03 -17.47
C SER A 11 -11.52 9.23 -17.09
N VAL A 12 -10.58 8.51 -17.71
CA VAL A 12 -9.14 8.68 -17.45
C VAL A 12 -8.67 9.97 -18.13
N PRO A 13 -7.99 10.90 -17.43
CA PRO A 13 -7.43 12.09 -18.04
C PRO A 13 -6.38 11.70 -19.08
N ILE A 14 -6.50 12.20 -20.30
CA ILE A 14 -5.54 11.91 -21.36
C ILE A 14 -4.39 12.91 -21.28
N ALA A 15 -3.24 12.44 -20.79
CA ALA A 15 -2.01 13.21 -20.69
C ALA A 15 -0.79 12.29 -20.66
N GLN A 16 0.40 12.86 -20.89
CA GLN A 16 1.66 12.13 -20.97
C GLN A 16 2.28 11.86 -19.60
N ASP A 17 2.12 12.75 -18.63
CA ASP A 17 2.75 12.68 -17.32
C ASP A 17 1.86 13.16 -16.19
N GLU A 18 2.21 12.75 -14.97
CA GLU A 18 1.49 13.08 -13.74
C GLU A 18 1.57 14.58 -13.39
N GLU A 19 2.66 15.25 -13.77
CA GLU A 19 2.94 16.65 -13.39
C GLU A 19 1.89 17.60 -13.97
N THR A 20 1.43 17.30 -15.19
CA THR A 20 0.43 18.11 -15.90
C THR A 20 -0.93 17.41 -16.04
N GLY A 21 -0.98 16.08 -15.91
CA GLY A 21 -2.13 15.28 -16.29
C GLY A 21 -3.07 14.86 -15.16
N ASN A 22 -2.58 14.76 -13.92
CA ASN A 22 -3.39 14.24 -12.81
C ASN A 22 -4.48 15.25 -12.40
N THR A 23 -5.69 14.75 -12.17
CA THR A 23 -6.83 15.60 -11.80
C THR A 23 -7.27 15.33 -10.36
N VAL A 24 -7.44 16.40 -9.58
CA VAL A 24 -7.94 16.29 -8.20
C VAL A 24 -9.45 16.03 -8.24
N VAL A 25 -9.88 14.94 -7.60
CA VAL A 25 -11.28 14.52 -7.53
C VAL A 25 -11.93 15.01 -6.24
N ARG A 26 -11.23 14.85 -5.11
CA ARG A 26 -11.71 15.19 -3.76
C ARG A 26 -10.57 15.66 -2.88
N THR A 27 -10.87 16.50 -1.88
CA THR A 27 -9.92 16.93 -0.83
C THR A 27 -10.60 16.84 0.53
N PHE A 28 -9.88 16.42 1.55
CA PHE A 28 -10.37 16.27 2.92
C PHE A 28 -9.36 16.80 3.95
N GLY A 29 -9.88 17.43 5.02
CA GLY A 29 -9.10 17.90 6.16
C GLY A 29 -8.36 19.22 5.92
N ASN A 30 -7.48 19.59 6.85
CA ASN A 30 -6.69 20.82 6.76
C ASN A 30 -5.38 20.56 5.99
N THR A 31 -5.38 20.89 4.70
CA THR A 31 -4.22 20.76 3.80
C THR A 31 -3.41 22.05 3.67
N THR A 32 -3.54 22.99 4.61
CA THR A 32 -2.74 24.22 4.66
C THR A 32 -1.89 24.32 5.92
N LYS A 33 -2.16 23.46 6.93
CA LYS A 33 -1.35 23.33 8.15
C LYS A 33 0.12 23.12 7.79
N ARG A 34 1.01 23.91 8.39
CA ARG A 34 2.45 23.72 8.30
C ARG A 34 2.98 23.21 9.64
N ALA A 35 4.09 22.48 9.59
CA ALA A 35 4.75 21.97 10.78
C ALA A 35 6.26 22.17 10.69
N LYS A 36 6.92 22.25 11.85
CA LYS A 36 8.34 22.63 11.94
C LYS A 36 9.26 21.45 11.60
N LEU A 37 8.95 20.25 12.08
CA LEU A 37 9.79 19.08 11.91
C LEU A 37 9.20 18.16 10.84
N ASN A 38 10.05 17.64 9.95
CA ASN A 38 9.69 16.55 9.05
C ASN A 38 9.75 15.21 9.79
N HIS A 39 9.20 14.16 9.19
CA HIS A 39 9.18 12.82 9.80
C HIS A 39 10.57 12.29 10.13
N VAL A 40 11.60 12.60 9.34
CA VAL A 40 12.99 12.17 9.60
C VAL A 40 13.49 12.76 10.92
N SER A 41 13.43 14.09 11.06
CA SER A 41 13.86 14.78 12.28
C SER A 41 13.05 14.37 13.51
N ILE A 42 11.76 14.07 13.34
CA ILE A 42 10.90 13.57 14.42
C ILE A 42 11.37 12.20 14.86
N MET A 43 11.46 11.24 13.94
CA MET A 43 11.81 9.86 14.26
C MET A 43 13.24 9.70 14.79
N GLU A 44 14.17 10.55 14.34
CA GLU A 44 15.52 10.66 14.92
C GLU A 44 15.48 11.22 16.35
N ARG A 45 14.70 12.28 16.60
CA ARG A 45 14.57 12.89 17.94
C ARG A 45 13.84 11.98 18.94
N LEU A 46 13.01 11.06 18.46
CA LEU A 46 12.44 9.98 19.26
C LEU A 46 13.50 8.92 19.64
N GLY A 47 14.65 8.87 18.97
CA GLY A 47 15.71 7.86 19.19
C GLY A 47 15.34 6.43 18.80
N MET A 48 14.19 6.29 18.13
CA MET A 48 13.54 5.01 17.84
C MET A 48 13.66 4.57 16.38
N MET A 49 14.19 5.42 15.50
CA MET A 49 14.56 5.07 14.13
C MET A 49 16.08 5.18 13.97
N ASP A 50 16.71 4.14 13.44
CA ASP A 50 18.14 4.13 13.14
C ASP A 50 18.35 3.85 11.64
N THR A 51 18.90 4.84 10.93
CA THR A 51 19.31 4.76 9.52
C THR A 51 20.81 5.03 9.38
N SER A 52 21.58 4.80 10.45
CA SER A 52 23.01 5.11 10.52
C SER A 52 23.87 4.22 9.62
N LYS A 53 25.19 4.50 9.59
CA LYS A 53 26.17 3.64 8.93
C LYS A 53 26.19 2.21 9.47
N ALA A 54 25.89 2.01 10.76
CA ALA A 54 25.79 0.67 11.32
C ALA A 54 24.67 -0.13 10.61
N VAL A 55 23.49 0.48 10.48
CA VAL A 55 22.33 -0.16 9.82
C VAL A 55 22.55 -0.33 8.32
N THR A 56 23.08 0.68 7.63
CA THR A 56 23.33 0.57 6.19
C THR A 56 24.49 -0.37 5.86
N SER A 57 25.44 -0.61 6.78
CA SER A 57 26.44 -1.66 6.63
C SER A 57 25.87 -3.08 6.79
N MET A 58 24.73 -3.21 7.48
CA MET A 58 24.05 -4.49 7.68
C MET A 58 23.26 -4.92 6.44
N ALA A 59 22.52 -4.01 5.80
CA ALA A 59 21.55 -4.35 4.74
C ALA A 59 21.58 -3.43 3.50
N GLY A 60 22.54 -2.51 3.42
CA GLY A 60 22.70 -1.56 2.31
C GLY A 60 21.94 -0.25 2.51
N GLY A 61 21.99 0.64 1.50
CA GLY A 61 21.28 1.92 1.52
C GLY A 61 19.77 1.76 1.71
N ARG A 62 19.10 2.79 2.23
CA ARG A 62 17.65 2.80 2.55
C ARG A 62 17.20 1.76 3.58
N SER A 63 18.14 1.06 4.22
CA SER A 63 17.85 0.18 5.36
C SER A 63 17.63 0.98 6.62
N TYR A 64 16.77 0.47 7.50
CA TYR A 64 16.40 1.11 8.75
C TYR A 64 16.16 0.07 9.83
N VAL A 65 16.30 0.48 11.10
CA VAL A 65 15.85 -0.27 12.27
C VAL A 65 14.84 0.60 13.02
N LEU A 66 13.71 0.00 13.43
CA LEU A 66 12.75 0.62 14.34
C LEU A 66 12.86 -0.01 15.73
N LYS A 67 12.65 0.81 16.77
CA LYS A 67 12.66 0.41 18.18
C LYS A 67 11.46 1.02 18.92
N GLY A 68 11.17 0.50 20.11
CA GLY A 68 10.24 1.10 21.07
C GLY A 68 8.87 1.45 20.50
N GLY A 69 8.41 2.67 20.77
CA GLY A 69 7.09 3.19 20.35
C GLY A 69 6.86 3.15 18.84
N LEU A 70 7.90 3.24 18.01
CA LEU A 70 7.73 3.14 16.55
C LEU A 70 7.41 1.70 16.10
N VAL A 71 7.95 0.69 16.78
CA VAL A 71 7.56 -0.72 16.52
C VAL A 71 6.12 -0.96 16.97
N GLN A 72 5.74 -0.41 18.12
CA GLN A 72 4.36 -0.49 18.62
C GLN A 72 3.39 0.19 17.64
N LEU A 73 3.74 1.35 17.08
CA LEU A 73 2.95 2.04 16.07
C LEU A 73 2.81 1.23 14.76
N GLN A 74 3.87 0.58 14.32
CA GLN A 74 3.81 -0.33 13.15
C GLN A 74 2.82 -1.47 13.40
N VAL A 75 2.90 -2.14 14.55
CA VAL A 75 1.97 -3.23 14.93
C VAL A 75 0.54 -2.69 15.06
N ALA A 76 0.36 -1.53 15.68
CA ALA A 76 -0.95 -0.91 15.85
C ALA A 76 -1.63 -0.60 14.51
N LEU A 77 -0.89 -0.06 13.55
CA LEU A 77 -1.39 0.21 12.20
C LEU A 77 -1.78 -1.08 11.47
N VAL A 78 -0.98 -2.14 11.58
CA VAL A 78 -1.31 -3.46 10.99
C VAL A 78 -2.60 -4.00 11.60
N SER A 79 -2.70 -4.04 12.92
CA SER A 79 -3.87 -4.57 13.62
C SER A 79 -5.14 -3.77 13.34
N TYR A 80 -5.06 -2.43 13.39
CA TYR A 80 -6.18 -1.55 13.09
C TYR A 80 -6.64 -1.69 11.64
N SER A 81 -5.69 -1.75 10.69
CA SER A 81 -5.98 -1.92 9.26
C SER A 81 -6.73 -3.23 8.97
N LEU A 82 -6.31 -4.34 9.59
CA LEU A 82 -7.00 -5.62 9.45
C LEU A 82 -8.39 -5.59 10.07
N ASP A 83 -8.53 -5.08 11.30
CA ASP A 83 -9.83 -4.93 11.96
C ASP A 83 -10.80 -4.08 11.12
N PHE A 84 -10.29 -3.00 10.53
CA PHE A 84 -11.05 -2.08 9.68
C PHE A 84 -11.64 -2.76 8.44
N LEU A 85 -10.86 -3.63 7.78
CA LEU A 85 -11.30 -4.38 6.60
C LEU A 85 -12.17 -5.60 6.95
N VAL A 86 -11.87 -6.31 8.03
CA VAL A 86 -12.67 -7.46 8.50
C VAL A 86 -14.10 -7.03 8.80
N LYS A 87 -14.28 -5.88 9.49
CA LYS A 87 -15.60 -5.28 9.74
C LYS A 87 -16.36 -4.90 8.46
N ARG A 88 -15.68 -4.83 7.31
CA ARG A 88 -16.25 -4.55 5.98
C ARG A 88 -16.35 -5.80 5.09
N GLY A 89 -16.23 -6.99 5.68
CA GLY A 89 -16.43 -8.26 4.98
C GLY A 89 -15.23 -8.74 4.16
N TYR A 90 -14.05 -8.15 4.37
CA TYR A 90 -12.82 -8.67 3.75
C TYR A 90 -12.28 -9.85 4.55
N THR A 91 -11.80 -10.86 3.84
CA THR A 91 -11.12 -12.02 4.42
C THR A 91 -9.64 -11.70 4.63
N PRO A 92 -9.08 -11.77 5.86
CA PRO A 92 -7.65 -11.64 6.08
C PRO A 92 -6.87 -12.67 5.27
N PHE A 93 -5.83 -12.22 4.56
CA PHE A 93 -5.03 -13.06 3.67
C PHE A 93 -3.55 -12.83 3.94
N TYR A 94 -2.85 -13.88 4.36
CA TYR A 94 -1.40 -13.85 4.61
C TYR A 94 -0.70 -14.72 3.56
N PRO A 95 -0.14 -14.12 2.49
CA PRO A 95 0.48 -14.87 1.40
C PRO A 95 1.93 -15.30 1.69
N PRO A 96 2.48 -16.25 0.92
CA PRO A 96 3.92 -16.41 0.78
C PRO A 96 4.57 -15.11 0.26
N PHE A 97 5.76 -14.78 0.77
CA PHE A 97 6.48 -13.55 0.38
C PHE A 97 7.37 -13.73 -0.84
N PHE A 98 7.33 -14.91 -1.46
CA PHE A 98 8.02 -15.21 -2.70
C PHE A 98 7.14 -16.05 -3.61
N LEU A 99 7.29 -15.84 -4.92
CA LEU A 99 6.65 -16.63 -5.96
C LEU A 99 7.71 -17.29 -6.86
N ASN A 100 7.38 -18.45 -7.41
CA ASN A 100 8.19 -19.06 -8.46
C ASN A 100 8.24 -18.13 -9.68
N ARG A 101 9.34 -18.17 -10.44
CA ARG A 101 9.54 -17.30 -11.62
C ARG A 101 8.40 -17.37 -12.63
N ASP A 102 7.89 -18.56 -12.92
CA ASP A 102 6.78 -18.74 -13.88
C ASP A 102 5.51 -18.07 -13.38
N VAL A 103 5.17 -18.24 -12.10
CA VAL A 103 4.00 -17.62 -11.45
C VAL A 103 4.16 -16.10 -11.39
N MET A 104 5.34 -15.61 -11.01
CA MET A 104 5.63 -14.17 -10.98
C MET A 104 5.45 -13.55 -12.38
N GLY A 105 5.84 -14.26 -13.44
CA GLY A 105 5.68 -13.82 -14.82
C GLY A 105 4.23 -13.67 -15.28
N GLU A 106 3.26 -14.22 -14.56
CA GLU A 106 1.83 -14.07 -14.84
C GLU A 106 1.20 -12.86 -14.13
N VAL A 107 1.85 -12.32 -13.09
CA VAL A 107 1.30 -11.26 -12.23
C VAL A 107 2.15 -9.99 -12.18
N ALA A 108 3.36 -10.01 -12.75
CA ALA A 108 4.25 -8.86 -12.85
C ALA A 108 4.57 -8.53 -14.33
N GLN A 109 4.79 -7.24 -14.60
CA GLN A 109 5.25 -6.75 -15.89
C GLN A 109 6.76 -6.99 -16.05
N LEU A 110 7.23 -7.09 -17.30
CA LEU A 110 8.65 -7.34 -17.59
C LEU A 110 9.58 -6.30 -16.98
N SER A 111 9.23 -5.01 -17.06
CA SER A 111 10.02 -3.91 -16.46
C SER A 111 10.16 -4.07 -14.94
N GLN A 112 9.16 -4.63 -14.26
CA GLN A 112 9.20 -4.83 -12.80
C GLN A 112 10.26 -5.88 -12.40
N PHE A 113 10.59 -6.84 -13.26
CA PHE A 113 11.69 -7.78 -12.97
C PHE A 113 13.03 -7.06 -12.84
N ASP A 114 13.27 -6.05 -13.67
CA ASP A 114 14.53 -5.31 -13.69
C ASP A 114 14.54 -4.17 -12.65
N GLU A 115 13.41 -3.52 -12.42
CA GLU A 115 13.35 -2.30 -11.61
C GLU A 115 12.88 -2.51 -10.16
N GLU A 116 12.02 -3.50 -9.90
CA GLU A 116 11.31 -3.65 -8.62
C GLU A 116 11.64 -4.95 -7.88
N LEU A 117 11.66 -6.10 -8.57
CA LEU A 117 11.67 -7.40 -7.92
C LEU A 117 13.07 -7.90 -7.52
N TYR A 118 13.22 -8.32 -6.27
CA TYR A 118 14.40 -9.05 -5.81
C TYR A 118 14.30 -10.53 -6.19
N GLN A 119 15.35 -11.06 -6.81
CA GLN A 119 15.46 -12.49 -7.09
C GLN A 119 16.00 -13.23 -5.86
N VAL A 120 15.39 -14.37 -5.54
CA VAL A 120 15.86 -15.33 -4.53
C VAL A 120 16.38 -16.56 -5.27
N SER A 121 17.64 -16.90 -5.03
CA SER A 121 18.30 -18.11 -5.52
C SER A 121 18.76 -18.98 -4.36
N GLY A 122 18.68 -20.30 -4.53
CA GLY A 122 19.12 -21.32 -3.59
C GLY A 122 18.95 -22.69 -4.25
N ASP A 123 18.85 -23.76 -3.45
CA ASP A 123 18.51 -25.07 -3.99
C ASP A 123 17.07 -25.11 -4.49
N GLY A 124 16.89 -25.43 -5.78
CA GLY A 124 15.61 -25.48 -6.48
C GLY A 124 15.34 -24.28 -7.40
N ASP A 125 14.07 -24.10 -7.77
CA ASP A 125 13.69 -23.10 -8.78
C ASP A 125 13.90 -21.66 -8.31
N LYS A 126 14.25 -20.79 -9.27
CA LYS A 126 14.34 -19.33 -9.09
C LYS A 126 13.01 -18.77 -8.60
N LYS A 127 13.07 -17.96 -7.54
CA LYS A 127 11.92 -17.27 -6.96
C LYS A 127 12.15 -15.77 -6.94
N TYR A 128 11.10 -15.01 -6.73
CA TYR A 128 11.15 -13.56 -6.58
C TYR A 128 10.38 -13.14 -5.33
N LEU A 129 10.95 -12.23 -4.55
CA LEU A 129 10.22 -11.59 -3.45
C LEU A 129 9.10 -10.73 -4.02
N ILE A 130 7.97 -10.68 -3.32
CA ILE A 130 6.79 -9.91 -3.74
C ILE A 130 7.00 -8.41 -3.49
N ALA A 131 6.57 -7.57 -4.45
CA ALA A 131 6.53 -6.11 -4.27
C ALA A 131 5.22 -5.62 -3.63
N THR A 132 4.23 -6.51 -3.50
CA THR A 132 2.88 -6.28 -2.97
C THR A 132 2.15 -7.62 -2.77
N SER A 133 1.24 -7.71 -1.79
CA SER A 133 0.38 -8.89 -1.58
C SER A 133 -0.63 -9.12 -2.72
N GLU A 134 -0.88 -8.11 -3.56
CA GLU A 134 -1.64 -8.24 -4.82
C GLU A 134 -1.13 -9.40 -5.69
N MET A 135 0.18 -9.53 -5.88
CA MET A 135 0.80 -10.54 -6.74
C MET A 135 0.44 -11.97 -6.32
N PRO A 136 0.68 -12.40 -5.07
CA PRO A 136 0.31 -13.73 -4.63
C PRO A 136 -1.21 -13.92 -4.52
N ILE A 137 -2.01 -12.87 -4.25
CA ILE A 137 -3.48 -12.99 -4.25
C ILE A 137 -3.98 -13.25 -5.67
N ALA A 138 -3.54 -12.50 -6.69
CA ALA A 138 -3.89 -12.76 -8.08
C ALA A 138 -3.49 -14.19 -8.50
N ALA A 139 -2.26 -14.61 -8.17
CA ALA A 139 -1.76 -15.96 -8.44
C ALA A 139 -2.55 -17.07 -7.71
N TYR A 140 -3.13 -16.79 -6.55
CA TYR A 140 -3.97 -17.74 -5.81
C TYR A 140 -5.24 -18.15 -6.59
N HIS A 141 -5.65 -17.34 -7.56
CA HIS A 141 -6.74 -17.62 -8.49
C HIS A 141 -6.30 -18.26 -9.82
N ARG A 142 -5.02 -18.64 -9.95
CA ARG A 142 -4.48 -19.26 -11.17
C ARG A 142 -5.28 -20.49 -11.57
N GLY A 143 -5.78 -20.48 -12.81
CA GLY A 143 -6.53 -21.58 -13.43
C GLY A 143 -7.94 -21.82 -12.88
N ARG A 144 -8.44 -20.97 -11.97
CA ARG A 144 -9.80 -21.11 -11.43
C ARG A 144 -10.87 -20.80 -12.48
N TRP A 145 -12.05 -21.37 -12.28
CA TRP A 145 -13.22 -21.13 -13.12
C TRP A 145 -14.43 -20.91 -12.22
N PHE A 146 -15.01 -19.71 -12.27
CA PHE A 146 -16.22 -19.35 -11.55
C PHE A 146 -17.43 -19.43 -12.49
N THR A 147 -18.33 -20.38 -12.28
CA THR A 147 -19.58 -20.46 -13.06
C THR A 147 -20.51 -19.28 -12.74
N GLU A 148 -20.56 -18.93 -11.45
CA GLU A 148 -21.23 -17.74 -10.93
C GLU A 148 -20.33 -17.10 -9.86
N LEU A 149 -20.49 -15.80 -9.68
CA LEU A 149 -19.83 -15.03 -8.63
C LEU A 149 -20.83 -14.00 -8.10
N LYS A 150 -21.79 -14.49 -7.30
CA LYS A 150 -22.91 -13.66 -6.79
C LYS A 150 -22.43 -12.57 -5.85
N GLU A 151 -21.42 -12.89 -5.04
CA GLU A 151 -20.75 -11.95 -4.16
C GLU A 151 -19.26 -11.88 -4.56
N PRO A 152 -18.66 -10.69 -4.51
CA PRO A 152 -17.23 -10.52 -4.79
C PRO A 152 -16.38 -11.21 -3.72
N LEU A 153 -15.22 -11.74 -4.11
CA LEU A 153 -14.21 -12.20 -3.16
C LEU A 153 -13.37 -11.00 -2.75
N LYS A 154 -13.41 -10.65 -1.46
CA LYS A 154 -12.67 -9.51 -0.89
C LYS A 154 -11.58 -10.00 0.06
N TYR A 155 -10.33 -9.63 -0.20
CA TYR A 155 -9.17 -10.04 0.60
C TYR A 155 -8.47 -8.83 1.24
N ALA A 156 -8.17 -8.94 2.53
CA ALA A 156 -7.31 -8.04 3.28
C ALA A 156 -5.89 -8.63 3.32
N GLY A 157 -5.09 -8.35 2.30
CA GLY A 157 -3.76 -8.89 2.10
C GLY A 157 -2.72 -8.26 3.02
N MET A 158 -2.16 -9.02 3.96
CA MET A 158 -1.09 -8.59 4.86
C MET A 158 0.24 -9.20 4.43
N SER A 159 1.22 -8.37 4.07
CA SER A 159 2.58 -8.84 3.80
C SER A 159 3.64 -7.78 3.98
N THR A 160 4.88 -8.22 4.20
CA THR A 160 6.06 -7.42 3.92
C THR A 160 6.29 -7.36 2.41
N CYS A 161 6.54 -6.16 1.89
CA CYS A 161 6.78 -5.85 0.49
C CYS A 161 8.26 -5.54 0.28
N PHE A 162 8.83 -6.04 -0.81
CA PHE A 162 10.25 -5.84 -1.16
C PHE A 162 10.38 -5.16 -2.53
N ARG A 163 11.04 -4.00 -2.59
CA ARG A 163 11.23 -3.22 -3.83
C ARG A 163 12.66 -2.74 -3.98
N LYS A 164 13.28 -3.00 -5.13
CA LYS A 164 14.65 -2.55 -5.46
C LYS A 164 14.77 -1.03 -5.59
N GLU A 165 13.68 -0.33 -5.93
CA GLU A 165 13.65 1.14 -6.09
C GLU A 165 14.72 1.67 -7.09
N ALA A 166 15.06 0.88 -8.12
CA ALA A 166 16.18 1.17 -9.03
C ALA A 166 15.97 2.47 -9.84
N GLY A 167 14.72 2.80 -10.19
CA GLY A 167 14.35 4.04 -10.90
C GLY A 167 14.19 5.29 -10.02
N ALA A 168 14.39 5.17 -8.70
CA ALA A 168 14.19 6.25 -7.73
C ALA A 168 15.52 6.80 -7.16
N HIS A 169 16.61 6.69 -7.91
CA HIS A 169 17.92 7.16 -7.47
C HIS A 169 17.88 8.65 -7.08
N GLY A 170 18.32 8.98 -5.86
CA GLY A 170 18.35 10.35 -5.34
C GLY A 170 17.00 10.92 -4.84
N ARG A 171 15.88 10.23 -5.00
CA ARG A 171 14.55 10.67 -4.51
C ARG A 171 14.23 10.05 -3.15
N ASP A 172 13.71 10.86 -2.22
CA ASP A 172 13.27 10.47 -0.87
C ASP A 172 14.26 9.51 -0.18
N THR A 173 15.54 9.89 -0.12
CA THR A 173 16.63 9.03 0.38
C THR A 173 16.75 8.99 1.90
N LEU A 174 16.04 9.86 2.61
CA LEU A 174 16.10 10.00 4.06
C LEU A 174 14.86 9.39 4.74
N GLY A 175 15.05 8.87 5.94
CA GLY A 175 13.99 8.26 6.75
C GLY A 175 13.44 6.95 6.14
N ILE A 176 12.15 6.71 6.39
CA ILE A 176 11.47 5.45 6.02
C ILE A 176 10.35 5.62 4.99
N PHE A 177 10.25 6.78 4.32
CA PHE A 177 9.20 7.05 3.34
C PHE A 177 9.37 6.21 2.05
N ARG A 178 10.62 6.00 1.61
CA ARG A 178 10.97 5.15 0.45
C ARG A 178 12.12 4.22 0.80
N VAL A 179 11.78 2.96 1.03
CA VAL A 179 12.65 1.91 1.57
C VAL A 179 12.49 0.62 0.79
N HIS A 180 13.47 -0.28 0.90
CA HIS A 180 13.45 -1.56 0.20
C HIS A 180 12.49 -2.59 0.81
N GLN A 181 12.17 -2.44 2.09
CA GLN A 181 11.30 -3.33 2.85
C GLN A 181 10.27 -2.50 3.61
N PHE A 182 8.99 -2.85 3.49
CA PHE A 182 7.92 -2.21 4.27
C PHE A 182 6.70 -3.12 4.37
N ASP A 183 5.94 -3.02 5.45
CA ASP A 183 4.67 -3.74 5.59
C ASP A 183 3.52 -2.98 4.92
N LYS A 184 2.56 -3.73 4.35
CA LYS A 184 1.38 -3.16 3.71
C LYS A 184 0.14 -4.03 3.97
N ILE A 185 -0.98 -3.37 4.22
CA ILE A 185 -2.32 -3.96 4.17
C ILE A 185 -3.00 -3.54 2.86
N GLU A 186 -3.39 -4.54 2.08
CA GLU A 186 -3.93 -4.42 0.72
C GLU A 186 -5.39 -4.86 0.68
N GLN A 187 -6.21 -4.13 -0.06
CA GLN A 187 -7.52 -4.55 -0.52
C GLN A 187 -7.34 -5.24 -1.87
N PHE A 188 -7.85 -6.46 -2.03
CA PHE A 188 -7.92 -7.12 -3.32
C PHE A 188 -9.32 -7.68 -3.55
N VAL A 189 -9.90 -7.42 -4.72
CA VAL A 189 -11.26 -7.83 -5.05
C VAL A 189 -11.27 -8.62 -6.35
N VAL A 190 -11.91 -9.79 -6.33
CA VAL A 190 -12.30 -10.55 -7.53
C VAL A 190 -13.82 -10.47 -7.67
N CYS A 191 -14.32 -9.93 -8.77
CA CYS A 191 -15.76 -9.72 -8.97
C CYS A 191 -16.24 -10.14 -10.37
N SER A 192 -17.55 -10.10 -10.58
CA SER A 192 -18.14 -10.36 -11.90
C SER A 192 -17.66 -9.30 -12.89
N PRO A 193 -17.44 -9.66 -14.16
CA PRO A 193 -17.22 -8.69 -15.24
C PRO A 193 -18.52 -8.01 -15.71
N ARG A 194 -19.68 -8.39 -15.15
CA ARG A 194 -21.01 -7.94 -15.63
C ARG A 194 -21.54 -6.77 -14.80
N GLN A 195 -22.51 -6.07 -15.38
CA GLN A 195 -23.31 -5.03 -14.69
C GLN A 195 -22.46 -3.93 -14.04
N GLU A 196 -21.32 -3.57 -14.65
CA GLU A 196 -20.39 -2.57 -14.14
C GLU A 196 -19.88 -2.84 -12.69
N GLU A 197 -19.95 -4.09 -12.22
CA GLU A 197 -19.68 -4.43 -10.82
C GLU A 197 -18.26 -4.00 -10.39
N SER A 198 -17.26 -4.20 -11.25
CA SER A 198 -15.88 -3.79 -10.96
C SER A 198 -15.74 -2.28 -10.75
N TRP A 199 -16.48 -1.44 -11.48
CA TRP A 199 -16.36 0.00 -11.34
C TRP A 199 -16.99 0.50 -10.04
N ARG A 200 -18.08 -0.14 -9.61
CA ARG A 200 -18.64 0.09 -8.26
C ARG A 200 -17.64 -0.31 -7.18
N HIS A 201 -16.99 -1.47 -7.31
CA HIS A 201 -15.95 -1.88 -6.36
C HIS A 201 -14.75 -0.95 -6.34
N LEU A 202 -14.35 -0.36 -7.47
CA LEU A 202 -13.28 0.66 -7.49
C LEU A 202 -13.66 1.87 -6.61
N GLU A 203 -14.88 2.38 -6.74
CA GLU A 203 -15.37 3.50 -5.93
C GLU A 203 -15.54 3.11 -4.44
N ASP A 204 -15.98 1.88 -4.15
CA ASP A 204 -16.09 1.36 -2.78
C ASP A 204 -14.70 1.20 -2.12
N MET A 205 -13.71 0.70 -2.87
CA MET A 205 -12.34 0.47 -2.37
C MET A 205 -11.61 1.78 -2.08
N ILE A 206 -11.70 2.78 -2.96
CA ILE A 206 -11.11 4.10 -2.70
C ILE A 206 -11.82 4.79 -1.54
N THR A 207 -13.15 4.66 -1.45
CA THR A 207 -13.92 5.19 -0.31
C THR A 207 -13.50 4.52 1.01
N THR A 208 -13.24 3.21 0.98
CA THR A 208 -12.72 2.47 2.14
C THR A 208 -11.37 3.03 2.61
N SER A 209 -10.44 3.31 1.68
CA SER A 209 -9.16 3.94 2.01
C SER A 209 -9.30 5.40 2.47
N GLU A 210 -10.26 6.14 1.92
CA GLU A 210 -10.61 7.48 2.39
C GLU A 210 -11.12 7.45 3.84
N GLU A 211 -12.08 6.58 4.15
CA GLU A 211 -12.61 6.42 5.52
C GLU A 211 -11.53 6.02 6.52
N PHE A 212 -10.59 5.15 6.12
CA PHE A 212 -9.44 4.78 6.93
C PHE A 212 -8.58 6.00 7.25
N ASN A 213 -8.21 6.81 6.25
CA ASN A 213 -7.41 8.03 6.47
C ASN A 213 -8.17 9.09 7.28
N LYS A 214 -9.49 9.25 7.07
CA LYS A 214 -10.35 10.12 7.89
C LYS A 214 -10.35 9.69 9.35
N SER A 215 -10.45 8.38 9.62
CA SER A 215 -10.43 7.85 10.99
C SER A 215 -9.09 8.08 11.70
N LEU A 216 -8.00 8.10 10.95
CA LEU A 216 -6.66 8.46 11.43
C LEU A 216 -6.45 9.99 11.53
N GLY A 217 -7.43 10.80 11.14
CA GLY A 217 -7.32 12.26 11.14
C GLY A 217 -6.29 12.83 10.15
N LEU A 218 -5.92 12.09 9.11
CA LEU A 218 -4.92 12.51 8.13
C LEU A 218 -5.60 13.31 7.00
N PRO A 219 -5.19 14.58 6.75
CA PRO A 219 -5.68 15.33 5.59
C PRO A 219 -5.12 14.74 4.29
N TYR A 220 -5.92 14.73 3.23
CA TYR A 220 -5.52 14.14 1.95
C TYR A 220 -6.26 14.75 0.76
N ARG A 221 -5.82 14.42 -0.45
CA ARG A 221 -6.58 14.56 -1.70
C ARG A 221 -6.63 13.22 -2.44
N VAL A 222 -7.71 13.00 -3.18
CA VAL A 222 -7.83 11.89 -4.14
C VAL A 222 -7.57 12.45 -5.52
N VAL A 223 -6.67 11.81 -6.26
CA VAL A 223 -6.31 12.17 -7.63
C VAL A 223 -6.64 11.04 -8.59
N ASN A 224 -7.17 11.38 -9.76
CA ASN A 224 -7.36 10.46 -10.89
C ASN A 224 -6.12 10.53 -11.78
N ILE A 225 -5.45 9.39 -11.92
CA ILE A 225 -4.15 9.29 -12.58
C ILE A 225 -4.34 9.33 -14.10
N CYS A 226 -3.52 10.14 -14.78
CA CYS A 226 -3.61 10.28 -16.23
C CYS A 226 -3.09 9.06 -16.98
N SER A 227 -3.51 8.92 -18.24
CA SER A 227 -3.20 7.78 -19.11
C SER A 227 -1.72 7.42 -19.21
N GLY A 228 -0.83 8.41 -19.34
CA GLY A 228 0.61 8.16 -19.52
C GLY A 228 1.33 7.65 -18.27
N ALA A 229 0.68 7.74 -17.10
CA ALA A 229 1.21 7.30 -15.82
C ALA A 229 0.61 5.96 -15.33
N LEU A 230 -0.35 5.41 -16.07
CA LEU A 230 -0.93 4.11 -15.75
C LEU A 230 0.03 2.99 -16.12
N ASN A 231 0.09 1.96 -15.27
CA ASN A 231 0.76 0.71 -15.62
C ASN A 231 -0.10 -0.07 -16.64
N ASN A 232 0.50 -1.05 -17.33
CA ASN A 232 -0.22 -1.82 -18.36
C ASN A 232 -1.48 -2.54 -17.86
N ALA A 233 -1.63 -2.84 -16.57
CA ALA A 233 -2.78 -3.59 -16.07
C ALA A 233 -3.99 -2.70 -15.76
N ALA A 234 -3.77 -1.48 -15.29
CA ALA A 234 -4.82 -0.58 -14.82
C ALA A 234 -5.61 0.04 -15.97
N ALA A 235 -6.93 -0.18 -15.97
CA ALA A 235 -7.86 0.55 -16.84
C ALA A 235 -8.20 1.94 -16.28
N LYS A 236 -8.12 2.09 -14.95
CA LYS A 236 -8.25 3.36 -14.21
C LYS A 236 -7.57 3.21 -12.85
N LYS A 237 -6.98 4.30 -12.35
CA LYS A 237 -6.31 4.35 -11.05
C LYS A 237 -6.64 5.65 -10.32
N TYR A 238 -6.92 5.52 -9.03
CA TYR A 238 -6.93 6.64 -8.09
C TYR A 238 -5.76 6.52 -7.14
N ASP A 239 -5.11 7.65 -6.85
CA ASP A 239 -4.22 7.76 -5.71
C ASP A 239 -4.85 8.62 -4.63
N LEU A 240 -4.65 8.24 -3.37
CA LEU A 240 -4.88 9.10 -2.22
C LEU A 240 -3.52 9.58 -1.72
N GLU A 241 -3.33 10.90 -1.82
CA GLU A 241 -2.13 11.57 -1.42
C GLU A 241 -2.40 12.34 -0.13
N ALA A 242 -1.69 12.00 0.95
CA ALA A 242 -1.84 12.67 2.22
C ALA A 242 -0.99 13.94 2.29
N TRP A 243 -1.43 14.88 3.12
CA TRP A 243 -0.73 16.14 3.36
C TRP A 243 0.43 15.96 4.35
N PHE A 244 1.64 16.36 3.93
CA PHE A 244 2.84 16.36 4.76
C PHE A 244 3.21 17.79 5.16
N PRO A 245 2.84 18.24 6.38
CA PRO A 245 2.84 19.65 6.75
C PRO A 245 4.25 20.27 6.85
N ALA A 246 5.31 19.48 7.05
CA ALA A 246 6.67 20.02 7.02
C ALA A 246 7.08 20.44 5.60
N SER A 247 6.91 19.52 4.65
CA SER A 247 7.18 19.75 3.24
C SER A 247 6.19 20.73 2.59
N GLY A 248 4.97 20.84 3.14
CA GLY A 248 3.89 21.63 2.54
C GLY A 248 3.43 21.04 1.20
N ALA A 249 3.42 19.70 1.08
CA ALA A 249 3.09 19.01 -0.15
C ALA A 249 2.28 17.75 0.10
N PHE A 250 1.55 17.32 -0.93
CA PHE A 250 0.89 16.02 -0.95
C PHE A 250 1.87 14.90 -1.33
N ARG A 251 1.70 13.73 -0.73
CA ARG A 251 2.50 12.53 -0.97
C ARG A 251 1.61 11.30 -0.99
N GLU A 252 1.80 10.45 -1.99
CA GLU A 252 1.04 9.21 -2.19
C GLU A 252 1.18 8.25 -0.99
N LEU A 253 0.04 7.89 -0.37
CA LEU A 253 -0.04 6.81 0.62
C LEU A 253 -0.76 5.58 0.08
N VAL A 254 -1.68 5.77 -0.86
CA VAL A 254 -2.57 4.73 -1.37
C VAL A 254 -2.67 4.88 -2.87
N SER A 255 -2.64 3.74 -3.56
CA SER A 255 -3.08 3.57 -4.94
C SER A 255 -4.21 2.55 -4.99
N CYS A 256 -5.21 2.79 -5.84
CA CYS A 256 -6.37 1.93 -6.04
C CYS A 256 -6.69 1.81 -7.53
N SER A 257 -6.63 0.59 -8.06
CA SER A 257 -6.70 0.31 -9.50
C SER A 257 -7.79 -0.70 -9.82
N ASN A 258 -8.53 -0.45 -10.90
CA ASN A 258 -9.33 -1.47 -11.56
C ASN A 258 -8.52 -2.02 -12.75
N CYS A 259 -8.20 -3.30 -12.72
CA CYS A 259 -7.44 -3.96 -13.78
C CYS A 259 -8.34 -4.75 -14.76
N THR A 260 -9.67 -4.64 -14.61
CA THR A 260 -10.67 -5.41 -15.36
C THR A 260 -10.22 -6.87 -15.46
N ASP A 261 -10.23 -7.45 -16.66
CA ASP A 261 -9.82 -8.81 -16.90
C ASP A 261 -8.32 -8.98 -17.18
N TYR A 262 -7.51 -7.92 -17.26
CA TYR A 262 -6.10 -7.98 -17.68
C TYR A 262 -5.27 -9.00 -16.86
N GLN A 263 -5.36 -8.91 -15.53
CA GLN A 263 -4.66 -9.82 -14.63
C GLN A 263 -5.29 -11.21 -14.65
N SER A 264 -6.62 -11.28 -14.68
CA SER A 264 -7.37 -12.53 -14.68
C SER A 264 -7.11 -13.36 -15.95
N GLN A 265 -6.88 -12.74 -17.10
CA GLN A 265 -6.47 -13.41 -18.33
C GLN A 265 -5.08 -14.04 -18.15
N SER A 266 -4.15 -13.31 -17.53
CA SER A 266 -2.76 -13.73 -17.32
C SER A 266 -2.66 -14.94 -16.39
N VAL A 267 -3.42 -14.97 -15.30
CA VAL A 267 -3.54 -16.14 -14.40
C VAL A 267 -4.63 -17.12 -14.83
N ASN A 268 -5.32 -16.83 -15.93
CA ASN A 268 -6.38 -17.66 -16.51
C ASN A 268 -7.53 -17.99 -15.50
N CYS A 269 -7.97 -16.97 -14.77
CA CYS A 269 -9.12 -16.96 -13.85
C CYS A 269 -10.42 -16.62 -14.60
N ARG A 270 -11.22 -17.65 -14.92
CA ARG A 270 -12.35 -17.55 -15.87
C ARG A 270 -13.69 -17.33 -15.18
N TYR A 271 -14.64 -16.78 -15.93
CA TYR A 271 -16.01 -16.55 -15.51
C TYR A 271 -17.03 -17.14 -16.51
N GLY A 272 -18.19 -17.58 -16.02
CA GLY A 272 -19.32 -18.03 -16.84
C GLY A 272 -19.44 -19.56 -17.00
N PRO A 273 -20.44 -20.05 -17.77
CA PRO A 273 -20.66 -21.48 -17.93
C PRO A 273 -19.47 -22.20 -18.59
N ASN A 274 -19.15 -23.40 -18.12
CA ASN A 274 -18.09 -24.22 -18.72
C ASN A 274 -18.64 -24.94 -19.96
N LEU A 275 -18.46 -24.31 -21.12
CA LEU A 275 -19.01 -24.75 -22.40
C LEU A 275 -18.06 -25.69 -23.18
N ARG A 276 -17.23 -26.48 -22.50
CA ARG A 276 -16.37 -27.48 -23.15
C ARG A 276 -17.21 -28.44 -24.00
N GLY A 277 -17.01 -28.40 -25.32
CA GLY A 277 -17.65 -29.33 -26.28
C GLY A 277 -18.81 -28.75 -27.09
N THR A 278 -19.26 -27.52 -26.85
CA THR A 278 -20.25 -26.86 -27.72
C THR A 278 -19.56 -26.10 -28.86
N ALA A 279 -19.93 -26.43 -30.10
CA ALA A 279 -19.48 -25.77 -31.32
C ALA A 279 -20.11 -24.38 -31.45
N ALA A 280 -19.56 -23.39 -30.76
CA ALA A 280 -19.84 -21.98 -31.02
C ALA A 280 -18.61 -21.14 -30.65
N GLN A 281 -18.48 -20.01 -31.33
CA GLN A 281 -17.42 -18.99 -31.22
C GLN A 281 -17.40 -18.32 -29.82
N ASN A 282 -17.26 -19.09 -28.75
CA ASN A 282 -17.37 -18.58 -27.39
C ASN A 282 -16.05 -17.94 -26.97
N VAL A 283 -16.03 -16.59 -26.98
CA VAL A 283 -15.01 -15.79 -26.32
C VAL A 283 -15.02 -16.16 -24.84
N LYS A 284 -13.86 -16.56 -24.30
CA LYS A 284 -13.72 -16.83 -22.87
C LYS A 284 -13.93 -15.53 -22.10
N GLU A 285 -14.88 -15.52 -21.17
CA GLU A 285 -15.09 -14.44 -20.23
C GLU A 285 -14.22 -14.68 -18.98
N TYR A 286 -13.68 -13.62 -18.39
CA TYR A 286 -12.81 -13.70 -17.22
C TYR A 286 -13.33 -12.79 -16.10
N CYS A 287 -12.96 -13.10 -14.86
CA CYS A 287 -13.33 -12.25 -13.72
C CYS A 287 -12.65 -10.88 -13.81
N HIS A 288 -13.23 -9.86 -13.17
CA HIS A 288 -12.48 -8.61 -12.98
C HIS A 288 -11.68 -8.66 -11.67
N MET A 289 -10.46 -8.12 -11.70
CA MET A 289 -9.55 -8.04 -10.55
C MET A 289 -9.21 -6.58 -10.24
N LEU A 290 -9.29 -6.22 -8.96
CA LEU A 290 -8.99 -4.89 -8.46
C LEU A 290 -8.06 -4.98 -7.27
N ASN A 291 -7.21 -3.98 -7.12
CA ASN A 291 -6.30 -3.84 -5.99
C ASN A 291 -6.33 -2.42 -5.45
N GLY A 292 -6.06 -2.27 -4.15
CA GLY A 292 -6.06 -0.97 -3.50
C GLY A 292 -5.33 -1.00 -2.18
N THR A 293 -4.35 -0.14 -1.99
CA THR A 293 -3.67 -0.04 -0.70
C THR A 293 -4.65 0.49 0.36
N LEU A 294 -4.74 -0.17 1.52
CA LEU A 294 -5.37 0.43 2.69
C LEU A 294 -4.36 1.25 3.47
N CYS A 295 -3.21 0.62 3.79
CA CYS A 295 -2.16 1.25 4.59
C CYS A 295 -0.79 0.69 4.22
N ALA A 296 0.06 1.52 3.61
CA ALA A 296 1.50 1.30 3.56
C ALA A 296 2.11 1.81 4.87
N ILE A 297 2.56 0.89 5.73
CA ILE A 297 2.75 1.18 7.16
C ILE A 297 3.81 2.26 7.38
N THR A 298 4.98 2.15 6.75
CA THR A 298 6.08 3.11 6.92
C THR A 298 5.72 4.52 6.47
N ARG A 299 5.11 4.68 5.29
CA ARG A 299 4.66 5.99 4.78
C ARG A 299 3.56 6.59 5.66
N THR A 300 2.64 5.75 6.16
CA THR A 300 1.57 6.19 7.07
C THR A 300 2.15 6.65 8.40
N MET A 301 3.16 5.94 8.94
CA MET A 301 3.90 6.38 10.14
C MET A 301 4.57 7.74 9.93
N CYS A 302 5.20 7.99 8.77
CA CYS A 302 5.76 9.29 8.44
C CYS A 302 4.68 10.39 8.46
N CYS A 303 3.52 10.12 7.87
CA CYS A 303 2.40 11.05 7.83
C CYS A 303 1.84 11.35 9.22
N ILE A 304 1.66 10.33 10.07
CA ILE A 304 1.23 10.47 11.47
C ILE A 304 2.24 11.31 12.24
N CYS A 305 3.54 10.99 12.14
CA CYS A 305 4.59 11.75 12.83
C CYS A 305 4.51 13.24 12.50
N GLU A 306 4.39 13.61 11.22
CA GLU A 306 4.31 15.03 10.85
C GLU A 306 2.99 15.70 11.28
N ASN A 307 1.85 15.02 11.16
CA ASN A 307 0.54 15.62 11.45
C ASN A 307 0.23 15.73 12.95
N TYR A 308 0.76 14.81 13.76
CA TYR A 308 0.53 14.68 15.20
C TYR A 308 1.72 15.10 16.07
N GLN A 309 2.73 15.77 15.51
CA GLN A 309 3.85 16.30 16.28
C GLN A 309 3.42 17.42 17.25
N THR A 310 4.07 17.43 18.40
CA THR A 310 3.99 18.46 19.45
C THR A 310 5.41 18.85 19.87
N GLU A 311 5.55 19.75 20.85
CA GLU A 311 6.85 20.03 21.47
C GLU A 311 7.39 18.85 22.27
N GLU A 312 6.50 17.98 22.77
CA GLU A 312 6.82 16.87 23.65
C GLU A 312 7.14 15.56 22.92
N GLY A 313 6.52 15.34 21.76
CA GLY A 313 6.59 14.10 20.99
C GLY A 313 5.49 13.99 19.95
N VAL A 314 5.10 12.76 19.60
CA VAL A 314 4.03 12.47 18.64
C VAL A 314 2.81 11.90 19.38
N VAL A 315 1.69 12.61 19.32
CA VAL A 315 0.40 12.11 19.84
C VAL A 315 -0.06 10.94 18.97
N ILE A 316 -0.54 9.88 19.61
CA ILE A 316 -1.10 8.73 18.91
C ILE A 316 -2.56 9.04 18.52
N PRO A 317 -2.95 8.84 17.23
CA PRO A 317 -4.34 8.95 16.82
C PRO A 317 -5.26 8.08 17.67
N ASP A 318 -6.42 8.60 18.09
CA ASP A 318 -7.28 7.94 19.08
C ASP A 318 -7.70 6.52 18.66
N VAL A 319 -7.95 6.31 17.36
CA VAL A 319 -8.31 4.98 16.81
C VAL A 319 -7.18 3.94 16.91
N LEU A 320 -5.93 4.38 17.07
CA LEU A 320 -4.77 3.49 17.22
C LEU A 320 -4.47 3.16 18.68
N ARG A 321 -4.92 3.98 19.65
CA ARG A 321 -4.62 3.79 21.08
C ARG A 321 -4.99 2.40 21.61
N PRO A 322 -6.13 1.77 21.24
CA PRO A 322 -6.44 0.40 21.66
C PRO A 322 -5.39 -0.65 21.24
N TYR A 323 -4.61 -0.37 20.20
CA TYR A 323 -3.59 -1.25 19.65
C TYR A 323 -2.15 -0.85 20.06
N MET A 324 -2.00 0.24 20.83
CA MET A 324 -0.70 0.83 21.21
C MET A 324 -0.21 0.40 22.60
N MET A 325 -0.70 -0.72 23.13
CA MET A 325 -0.28 -1.25 24.45
C MET A 325 -0.42 -0.20 25.58
N GLY A 326 -1.44 0.66 25.51
CA GLY A 326 -1.71 1.70 26.51
C GLY A 326 -0.96 3.03 26.29
N ILE A 327 -0.20 3.18 25.20
CA ILE A 327 0.54 4.42 24.90
C ILE A 327 -0.35 5.42 24.15
N GLU A 328 -0.38 6.65 24.65
CA GLU A 328 -1.11 7.77 24.04
C GLU A 328 -0.20 8.78 23.32
N MET A 329 1.09 8.79 23.64
CA MET A 329 2.09 9.64 23.01
C MET A 329 3.45 8.94 23.00
N ILE A 330 4.19 9.05 21.89
CA ILE A 330 5.61 8.70 21.83
C ILE A 330 6.41 9.97 22.12
N ARG A 331 7.03 10.05 23.30
CA ARG A 331 7.78 11.24 23.76
C ARG A 331 9.19 11.30 23.15
N PHE A 332 9.71 12.50 22.92
CA PHE A 332 11.12 12.72 22.57
C PHE A 332 12.05 12.31 23.74
N GLU A 333 13.23 11.75 23.44
CA GLU A 333 14.14 11.19 24.46
C GLU A 333 14.52 12.20 25.55
N ASN A 334 14.74 13.47 25.19
CA ASN A 334 15.12 14.52 26.14
C ASN A 334 14.02 14.86 27.15
N ASN A 335 12.74 14.56 26.84
CA ASN A 335 11.61 14.80 27.73
C ASN A 335 11.28 13.58 28.60
N ALA A 336 11.62 12.37 28.15
CA ALA A 336 11.40 11.14 28.91
C ALA A 336 12.27 11.05 30.18
N GLN A 337 13.48 11.65 30.16
CA GLN A 337 14.35 11.70 31.34
C GLN A 337 13.87 12.69 32.41
N ALA A 338 13.05 13.69 32.05
CA ALA A 338 12.50 14.67 32.99
C ALA A 338 11.37 14.08 33.86
N GLU A 339 10.66 13.06 33.38
CA GLU A 339 9.61 12.35 34.16
C GLU A 339 10.17 11.22 35.05
N GLY A 340 11.46 10.85 34.90
CA GLY A 340 12.08 9.69 35.55
C GLY A 340 12.97 9.97 36.77
N THR A 341 13.04 11.22 37.27
CA THR A 341 13.91 11.57 38.41
C THR A 341 13.19 12.41 39.46
N THR A 342 12.37 11.75 40.28
CA THR A 342 12.24 12.19 41.68
C THR A 342 13.44 11.66 42.46
N PRO A 343 14.36 12.51 42.96
CA PRO A 343 15.31 12.08 43.97
C PRO A 343 14.53 11.89 45.26
N ASP A 344 14.36 10.64 45.68
CA ASP A 344 13.99 10.34 47.05
C ASP A 344 15.16 10.77 47.95
N LYS A 345 15.08 12.00 48.45
CA LYS A 345 15.86 12.49 49.58
C LYS A 345 14.88 12.67 50.73
N GLY A 346 14.91 11.75 51.68
CA GLY A 346 14.13 11.86 52.91
C GLY A 346 14.51 10.80 53.93
N GLU A 347 15.52 11.16 54.74
CA GLU A 347 15.86 10.72 56.12
C GLU A 347 16.06 9.23 56.46
#